data_AF-A0A699XB45-F1
#
_entry.id   AF-A0A699XB45-F1
#
_cell.length_a   1.000
_cell.length_b   1.000
_cell.length_c   1.000
_cell.angle_alpha   90.00
_cell.angle_beta   90.00
_cell.angle_gamma   90.00
#
_symmetry.space_group_name_H-M   'P 1'
#
loop_
_entity.id
_entity.type
_entity.pdbx_description
1 polymer ?
#
loop_
_entity_poly.entity_id
_entity_poly.type
_entity_poly.pdbx_seq_one_letter_code
_entity_poly.pdbx_strand_id
1 'polypeptide(L)'
;MALYTTGASADTAALHRLYGEALTLRAQYYYELVRNWGDVPAQFTPSSYDQNFSLPNGNRNQILTTLVADLATAEKLVPYRSNAGI
;
A
#
# COMPACT_ATOMS: atom_id res chain seq x y z
N MET A 1 4.93 8.52 -14.64
CA MET A 1 6.03 7.95 -13.83
C MET A 1 7.30 8.81 -13.78
N ALA A 2 7.61 9.66 -14.77
CA ALA A 2 8.81 10.52 -14.72
C ALA A 2 8.87 11.44 -13.47
N LEU A 3 7.73 11.97 -13.01
CA LEU A 3 7.66 12.80 -11.80
C LEU A 3 8.06 12.07 -10.50
N TYR A 4 7.92 10.74 -10.45
CA TYR A 4 8.27 9.95 -9.27
C TYR A 4 9.78 9.72 -9.16
N THR A 5 10.47 9.56 -10.29
CA THR A 5 11.90 9.21 -10.33
C THR A 5 12.81 10.39 -10.67
N THR A 6 12.35 11.32 -11.49
CA THR A 6 13.17 12.40 -12.08
C THR A 6 12.52 13.78 -11.98
N GLY A 7 11.47 13.94 -11.18
CA GLY A 7 10.84 15.24 -10.91
C GLY A 7 11.71 16.15 -10.05
N ALA A 8 11.23 17.36 -9.76
CA ALA A 8 11.85 18.21 -8.75
C ALA A 8 11.86 17.51 -7.38
N SER A 9 12.81 17.84 -6.51
CA SER A 9 12.96 17.19 -5.19
C SER A 9 11.71 17.31 -4.32
N ALA A 10 11.01 18.44 -4.39
CA ALA A 10 9.75 18.64 -3.67
C ALA A 10 8.62 17.73 -4.20
N ASP A 11 8.50 17.61 -5.53
CA ASP A 11 7.47 16.78 -6.17
C ASP A 11 7.70 15.29 -5.91
N THR A 12 8.96 14.84 -6.04
CA THR A 12 9.34 13.45 -5.75
C THR A 12 9.12 13.11 -4.28
N ALA A 13 9.49 13.99 -3.34
CA ALA A 13 9.23 13.80 -1.92
C ALA A 13 7.73 13.73 -1.60
N ALA A 14 6.91 14.59 -2.21
CA ALA A 14 5.45 14.55 -2.04
C ALA A 14 4.85 13.24 -2.57
N LEU A 15 5.29 12.77 -3.75
CA LEU A 15 4.81 11.52 -4.33
C LEU A 15 5.27 10.29 -3.53
N HIS A 16 6.50 10.27 -3.03
CA HIS A 16 6.98 9.22 -2.12
C HIS A 16 6.11 9.14 -0.87
N ARG A 17 5.83 10.29 -0.26
CA ARG A 17 4.96 10.35 0.91
C ARG A 17 3.56 9.80 0.61
N LEU A 18 2.92 10.26 -0.47
CA LEU A 18 1.59 9.77 -0.87
C LEU A 18 1.59 8.25 -1.11
N TYR A 19 2.66 7.73 -1.71
CA TYR A 19 2.80 6.30 -1.94
C TYR A 19 2.91 5.52 -0.61
N GLY A 20 3.74 5.99 0.32
CA GLY A 20 3.86 5.38 1.65
C GLY A 20 2.54 5.43 2.45
N GLU A 21 1.82 6.55 2.39
CA GLU A 21 0.50 6.68 3.02
C GLU A 21 -0.51 5.69 2.42
N ALA A 22 -0.54 5.53 1.09
CA ALA A 22 -1.41 4.57 0.42
C ALA A 22 -1.11 3.11 0.80
N LEU A 23 0.17 2.74 0.91
CA LEU A 23 0.60 1.43 1.39
C LEU A 23 0.16 1.18 2.83
N THR A 24 0.26 2.20 3.68
CA THR A 24 -0.16 2.13 5.09
C THR A 24 -1.67 1.91 5.20
N LEU A 25 -2.48 2.65 4.43
CA LEU A 25 -3.94 2.47 4.39
C LEU A 25 -4.32 1.08 3.88
N ARG A 26 -3.63 0.59 2.84
CA ARG A 26 -3.82 -0.78 2.34
C ARG A 26 -3.59 -1.82 3.43
N ALA A 27 -2.49 -1.69 4.16
CA ALA A 27 -2.17 -2.58 5.28
C ALA A 27 -3.23 -2.51 6.39
N GLN A 28 -3.66 -1.30 6.78
CA GLN A 28 -4.70 -1.12 7.80
C GLN A 28 -6.01 -1.82 7.41
N TYR A 29 -6.51 -1.59 6.19
CA TYR A 29 -7.80 -2.15 5.79
C TYR A 29 -7.75 -3.67 5.59
N TYR A 30 -6.69 -4.19 4.95
CA TYR A 30 -6.56 -5.65 4.81
C TYR A 30 -6.32 -6.34 6.16
N TYR A 31 -5.62 -5.70 7.10
CA TYR A 31 -5.46 -6.24 8.44
C TYR A 31 -6.81 -6.40 9.14
N GLU A 32 -7.68 -5.38 9.09
CA GLU A 32 -9.04 -5.49 9.64
C GLU A 32 -9.87 -6.57 8.93
N LEU A 33 -9.74 -6.72 7.61
CA LEU A 33 -10.42 -7.79 6.87
C LEU A 33 -9.96 -9.18 7.34
N VAL A 34 -8.65 -9.40 7.42
CA VAL A 34 -8.09 -10.69 7.84
C VAL A 34 -8.40 -10.98 9.31
N ARG A 35 -8.35 -9.97 10.18
CA ARG A 35 -8.67 -10.09 11.60
C ARG A 35 -10.09 -10.56 11.85
N ASN A 36 -11.05 -10.03 11.08
CA ASN A 36 -12.47 -10.28 11.31
C ASN A 36 -13.00 -11.50 10.53
N TRP A 37 -12.48 -11.76 9.31
CA TRP A 37 -12.99 -12.83 8.43
C TRP A 37 -11.98 -13.93 8.10
N GLY A 38 -10.71 -13.77 8.47
CA GLY A 38 -9.67 -14.74 8.18
C GLY A 38 -9.20 -14.66 6.73
N ASP A 39 -9.47 -15.71 5.96
CA ASP A 39 -9.04 -15.80 4.56
C ASP A 39 -10.04 -15.03 3.68
N VAL A 40 -9.56 -13.99 3.01
CA VAL A 40 -10.38 -13.08 2.17
C VAL A 40 -9.81 -12.98 0.76
N PRO A 41 -10.61 -12.68 -0.28
CA PRO A 41 -10.07 -12.38 -1.60
C PRO A 41 -9.17 -11.14 -1.51
N ALA A 42 -7.95 -11.23 -2.03
CA ALA A 42 -6.99 -10.15 -2.00
C ALA A 42 -6.53 -9.79 -3.41
N GLN A 43 -6.75 -8.53 -3.78
CA GLN A 43 -6.33 -7.96 -5.05
C GLN A 43 -5.40 -6.78 -4.79
N PHE A 44 -4.17 -6.87 -5.30
CA PHE A 44 -3.14 -5.84 -5.17
C PHE A 44 -2.86 -5.10 -6.48
N THR A 45 -3.50 -5.53 -7.57
CA THR A 45 -3.44 -4.87 -8.88
C THR A 45 -4.56 -3.84 -9.00
N PRO A 46 -4.30 -2.71 -9.68
CA PRO A 46 -5.36 -1.76 -10.03
C PRO A 46 -6.45 -2.44 -10.84
N SER A 47 -7.70 -2.01 -10.63
CA SER A 47 -8.84 -2.52 -11.38
C SER A 47 -8.72 -2.17 -12.87
N SER A 48 -9.01 -3.14 -13.75
CA SER A 48 -9.11 -2.95 -15.20
C SER A 48 -10.41 -3.51 -15.76
N TYR A 49 -10.77 -3.12 -16.99
CA TYR A 49 -12.05 -3.51 -17.63
C TYR A 49 -12.16 -5.01 -17.92
N ASP A 50 -11.02 -5.69 -18.06
CA ASP A 50 -10.88 -7.10 -18.40
C ASP A 50 -10.60 -7.99 -17.19
N GLN A 51 -10.64 -7.43 -15.98
CA GLN A 51 -10.28 -8.17 -14.77
C GLN A 51 -11.42 -9.05 -14.25
N ASN A 52 -11.08 -10.27 -13.81
CA ASN A 52 -12.00 -11.13 -13.10
C ASN A 52 -12.10 -10.73 -11.62
N PHE A 53 -13.28 -10.30 -11.18
CA PHE A 53 -13.57 -9.93 -9.79
C PHE A 53 -14.04 -11.11 -8.92
N SER A 54 -14.32 -12.27 -9.51
CA SER A 54 -14.70 -13.50 -8.78
C SER A 54 -13.46 -14.28 -8.35
N LEU A 55 -12.68 -13.68 -7.45
CA LEU A 55 -11.46 -14.29 -6.90
C LEU A 55 -11.78 -15.21 -5.73
N PRO A 56 -11.11 -16.37 -5.61
CA PRO A 56 -11.20 -17.19 -4.41
C PRO A 56 -10.53 -16.48 -3.22
N ASN A 57 -10.87 -16.91 -2.00
CA ASN A 57 -10.21 -16.41 -0.79
C ASN A 57 -8.72 -16.75 -0.83
N GLY A 58 -7.88 -15.74 -0.57
CA GLY A 58 -6.44 -15.89 -0.47
C GLY A 58 -6.02 -16.36 0.92
N ASN A 59 -4.84 -16.99 1.00
CA ASN A 59 -4.27 -17.41 2.28
C ASN A 59 -3.91 -16.20 3.14
N ARG A 60 -4.45 -16.10 4.36
CA ARG A 60 -4.18 -14.98 5.28
C ARG A 60 -2.70 -14.76 5.57
N ASN A 61 -1.88 -15.81 5.66
CA ASN A 61 -0.46 -15.66 5.97
C ASN A 61 0.27 -14.99 4.79
N GLN A 62 -0.12 -15.33 3.56
CA GLN A 62 0.41 -14.65 2.37
C GLN A 62 -0.03 -13.18 2.33
N ILE A 63 -1.31 -12.90 2.62
CA ILE A 63 -1.82 -11.53 2.70
C ILE A 63 -1.02 -10.74 3.73
N LEU A 64 -0.93 -11.21 4.98
CA LEU A 64 -0.20 -10.56 6.06
C LEU A 64 1.29 -10.38 5.73
N THR A 65 1.93 -11.36 5.07
CA THR A 65 3.32 -11.24 4.61
C THR A 65 3.47 -10.08 3.61
N THR A 66 2.55 -9.93 2.67
CA THR A 66 2.52 -8.80 1.74
C THR A 66 2.33 -7.48 2.46
N LEU A 67 1.41 -7.40 3.44
CA LEU A 67 1.18 -6.16 4.19
C LEU A 67 2.41 -5.74 5.00
N VAL A 68 3.16 -6.70 5.57
CA VAL A 68 4.42 -6.40 6.26
C VAL A 68 5.46 -5.83 5.30
N ALA A 69 5.57 -6.38 4.09
CA ALA A 69 6.47 -5.85 3.06
C ALA A 69 6.07 -4.44 2.59
N ASP A 70 4.76 -4.18 2.49
CA ASP A 70 4.21 -2.86 2.18
C ASP A 70 4.58 -1.84 3.26
N LEU A 71 4.39 -2.20 4.54
CA LEU A 71 4.73 -1.34 5.67
C LEU A 71 6.23 -1.08 5.76
N ALA A 72 7.08 -2.07 5.49
CA ALA A 72 8.54 -1.88 5.42
C ALA A 72 8.98 -0.95 4.28
N THR A 73 8.17 -0.85 3.22
CA THR A 73 8.38 0.14 2.15
C THR A 73 7.86 1.52 2.57
N ALA A 74 6.67 1.57 3.16
CA ALA A 74 6.06 2.81 3.65
C ALA A 74 6.92 3.51 4.72
N GLU A 75 7.53 2.75 5.64
CA GLU A 75 8.42 3.27 6.68
C GLU A 75 9.57 4.11 6.11
N LYS A 76 10.08 3.75 4.92
CA LYS A 76 11.19 4.46 4.27
C LYS A 76 10.72 5.71 3.51
N LEU A 77 9.44 5.81 3.21
CA LEU A 77 8.87 6.84 2.34
C LEU A 77 8.10 7.93 3.12
N VAL A 78 7.50 7.58 4.26
CA VAL A 78 6.75 8.51 5.09
C VAL A 78 7.69 9.18 6.09
N PRO A 79 7.84 10.51 6.05
CA PRO A 79 8.68 11.21 7.02
C PRO A 79 8.05 11.18 8.42
N TYR A 80 8.88 11.22 9.45
CA TYR A 80 8.40 11.55 10.80
C TYR A 80 7.69 12.89 10.80
N ARG A 81 6.67 13.03 11.66
CA ARG A 81 5.90 14.27 11.83
C ARG A 81 6.78 15.52 11.97
N SER A 82 7.88 15.42 12.71
CA SER A 82 8.85 16.51 12.92
C SER A 82 9.53 16.98 11.64
N ASN A 83 9.60 16.11 10.63
CA ASN A 83 10.28 16.33 9.36
C ASN A 83 9.27 16.57 8.22
N ALA A 84 7.98 16.50 8.50
CA ALA A 84 6.91 16.63 7.51
C ALA A 84 6.60 18.09 7.13
N GLY A 85 7.17 19.07 7.84
CA GLY A 85 7.00 20.50 7.57
C GLY A 85 5.58 21.02 7.83
N ILE A 86 4.82 20.33 8.68
CA ILE A 86 3.47 20.68 9.16
C ILE A 86 3.51 20.93 10.65
#